data_AF-X1MJM0-F1
#
_entry.id   AF-X1MJM0-F1
#
_cell.length_a   1.000
_cell.length_b   1.000
_cell.length_c   1.000
_cell.angle_alpha   90.00
_cell.angle_beta   90.00
_cell.angle_gamma   90.00
#
_symmetry.space_group_name_H-M   'P 1'
#
loop_
_entity.id
_entity.type
_entity.pdbx_description
1 polymer ?
#
loop_
_entity_poly.entity_id
_entity_poly.type
_entity_poly.pdbx_seq_one_letter_code
_entity_poly.pdbx_strand_id
1 'polypeptide(L)'
;GEEVAAVAAVSEDTAQEALGLIEVEYEELPAVFDPEEAMKDGAPRIHDKITPTTTTAWEDFGVTREARSYDAVNNISNQVLITVGDAEQGFKESDHIRQDRFVIPTTSHIALEPHGAPASFDSAGKLNVWLSHMGYEHKRYWLAKTLGIPISKVRVNKTYVGGAFGGKISLFPYELLAAFLSKKTGRPVKIIL
;
A
#
# COMPACT_ATOMS: atom_id res chain seq x y z
N GLY A 1 7.45 -10.44 2.44
CA GLY A 1 7.59 -9.79 3.76
C GLY A 1 7.48 -8.30 3.57
N GLU A 2 7.70 -7.53 4.63
CA GLU A 2 7.84 -6.07 4.54
C GLU A 2 9.23 -5.71 3.99
N GLU A 3 9.29 -4.74 3.08
CA GLU A 3 10.54 -4.30 2.46
C GLU A 3 11.38 -3.46 3.44
N VAL A 4 12.58 -3.96 3.80
CA VAL A 4 13.51 -3.27 4.72
C VAL A 4 14.63 -2.54 3.97
N ALA A 5 15.13 -3.11 2.87
CA ALA A 5 16.20 -2.54 2.06
C ALA A 5 15.99 -2.88 0.57
N ALA A 6 16.64 -2.12 -0.31
CA ALA A 6 16.62 -2.37 -1.74
C ALA A 6 18.00 -2.09 -2.36
N VAL A 7 18.36 -2.88 -3.37
CA VAL A 7 19.64 -2.79 -4.09
C VAL A 7 19.39 -2.52 -5.57
N ALA A 8 20.24 -1.69 -6.18
CA ALA A 8 20.34 -1.57 -7.63
C ALA A 8 21.73 -2.05 -8.08
N ALA A 9 21.76 -2.96 -9.04
CA ALA A 9 22.98 -3.46 -9.66
C ALA A 9 22.86 -3.48 -11.19
N VAL A 10 23.97 -3.79 -11.87
CA VAL A 10 24.04 -3.83 -13.34
C VAL A 10 23.43 -5.11 -13.94
N SER A 11 23.21 -6.13 -13.12
CA SER A 11 22.56 -7.40 -13.48
C SER A 11 21.69 -7.90 -12.32
N GLU A 12 20.77 -8.81 -12.64
CA GLU A 12 19.89 -9.46 -11.66
C GLU A 12 20.70 -10.33 -10.68
N ASP A 13 21.68 -11.08 -11.17
CA ASP A 13 22.57 -11.92 -10.34
C ASP A 13 23.35 -11.08 -9.31
N THR A 14 23.95 -9.96 -9.73
CA THR A 14 24.69 -9.08 -8.81
C THR A 14 23.76 -8.41 -7.80
N ALA A 15 22.51 -8.09 -8.19
CA ALA A 15 21.53 -7.55 -7.23
C ALA A 15 21.18 -8.60 -6.17
N GLN A 16 21.01 -9.86 -6.57
CA GLN A 16 20.70 -10.96 -5.67
C GLN A 16 21.85 -11.27 -4.71
N GLU A 17 23.09 -11.31 -5.21
CA GLU A 17 24.29 -11.47 -4.39
C GLU A 17 24.42 -10.32 -3.37
N ALA A 18 24.25 -9.09 -3.82
CA ALA A 18 24.36 -7.91 -2.96
C ALA A 18 23.27 -7.85 -1.89
N LEU A 19 22.05 -8.35 -2.16
CA LEU A 19 21.02 -8.52 -1.12
C LEU A 19 21.47 -9.50 -0.03
N GLY A 20 22.19 -10.57 -0.40
CA GLY A 20 22.73 -11.56 0.55
C GLY A 20 23.86 -11.03 1.43
N LEU A 21 24.44 -9.88 1.11
CA LEU A 21 25.45 -9.21 1.92
C LEU A 21 24.85 -8.25 2.97
N ILE A 22 23.54 -8.03 2.94
CA ILE A 22 22.86 -7.17 3.91
C ILE A 22 22.54 -7.99 5.16
N GLU A 23 23.16 -7.63 6.27
CA GLU A 23 22.83 -8.16 7.59
C GLU A 23 21.82 -7.23 8.27
N VAL A 24 20.74 -7.80 8.79
CA VAL A 24 19.72 -7.07 9.54
C VAL A 24 19.50 -7.77 10.87
N GLU A 25 19.65 -7.04 11.96
CA GLU A 25 19.35 -7.50 13.30
C GLU A 25 17.93 -7.07 13.69
N TYR A 26 17.12 -8.02 14.16
CA TYR A 26 15.75 -7.78 14.58
C TYR A 26 15.58 -8.10 16.07
N GLU A 27 14.80 -7.28 16.77
CA GLU A 27 14.19 -7.67 18.03
C GLU A 27 12.80 -8.27 17.72
N GLU A 28 12.64 -9.56 17.98
CA GLU A 28 11.35 -10.23 17.77
C GLU A 28 10.32 -9.74 18.80
N LEU A 29 9.21 -9.21 18.30
CA LEU A 29 8.08 -8.79 19.11
C LEU A 29 6.95 -9.82 19.05
N PRO A 30 6.11 -9.94 20.09
CA PRO A 30 4.91 -10.78 20.05
C PRO A 30 4.01 -10.40 18.87
N ALA A 31 3.61 -11.38 18.07
CA ALA A 31 2.73 -11.18 16.92
C ALA A 31 1.29 -11.57 17.24
N VAL A 32 0.33 -10.95 16.55
CA VAL A 32 -1.09 -11.29 16.60
C VAL A 32 -1.65 -11.43 15.19
N PHE A 33 -2.34 -12.54 14.92
CA PHE A 33 -2.79 -12.92 13.56
C PHE A 33 -4.31 -13.05 13.44
N ASP A 34 -5.02 -13.08 14.58
CA ASP A 34 -6.48 -13.11 14.63
C ASP A 34 -7.02 -11.73 15.02
N PRO A 35 -8.01 -11.18 14.29
CA PRO A 35 -8.53 -9.85 14.56
C PRO A 35 -9.27 -9.74 15.89
N GLU A 36 -9.93 -10.80 16.37
CA GLU A 36 -10.63 -10.80 17.66
C GLU A 36 -9.62 -10.84 18.82
N GLU A 37 -8.55 -11.62 18.69
CA GLU A 37 -7.43 -11.61 19.64
C GLU A 37 -6.71 -10.25 19.66
N ALA A 38 -6.52 -9.62 18.49
CA ALA A 38 -5.86 -8.31 18.38
C ALA A 38 -6.63 -7.18 19.09
N MET A 39 -7.96 -7.35 19.27
CA MET A 39 -8.83 -6.38 19.94
C MET A 39 -8.88 -6.52 21.46
N LYS A 40 -8.28 -7.56 22.03
CA LYS A 40 -8.31 -7.78 23.49
C LYS A 40 -7.35 -6.83 24.20
N ASP A 41 -7.69 -6.49 25.44
CA ASP A 41 -6.82 -5.73 26.31
C ASP A 41 -5.51 -6.49 26.53
N GLY A 42 -4.37 -5.80 26.36
CA GLY A 42 -3.04 -6.38 26.49
C GLY A 42 -2.52 -7.13 25.25
N ALA A 43 -3.29 -7.18 24.15
CA ALA A 43 -2.78 -7.69 22.88
C ALA A 43 -1.56 -6.87 22.39
N PRO A 44 -0.62 -7.50 21.64
CA PRO A 44 0.50 -6.77 21.07
C PRO A 44 0.02 -5.60 20.21
N ARG A 45 0.56 -4.41 20.45
CA ARG A 45 0.16 -3.19 19.76
C ARG A 45 0.92 -3.06 18.45
N ILE A 46 0.20 -2.96 17.32
CA ILE A 46 0.82 -2.87 15.98
C ILE A 46 1.17 -1.41 15.64
N HIS A 47 0.29 -0.47 16.00
CA HIS A 47 0.50 0.96 15.74
C HIS A 47 0.23 1.76 17.01
N ASP A 48 1.19 2.61 17.41
CA ASP A 48 1.00 3.50 18.55
C ASP A 48 0.06 4.66 18.24
N LYS A 49 0.28 5.29 17.09
CA LYS A 49 -0.51 6.41 16.59
C LYS A 49 -0.66 6.27 15.09
N ILE A 50 -1.89 6.30 14.62
CA ILE A 50 -2.14 6.36 13.18
C ILE A 50 -2.07 7.83 12.80
N THR A 51 -0.89 8.21 12.32
CA THR A 51 -0.61 9.57 11.83
C THR A 51 -0.67 9.51 10.30
N PRO A 52 -1.62 10.20 9.65
CA PRO A 52 -1.52 10.42 8.21
C PRO A 52 -0.20 11.13 7.91
N THR A 53 0.29 11.05 6.67
CA THR A 53 1.36 11.94 6.20
C THR A 53 1.06 13.41 6.58
N THR A 54 2.07 14.27 6.69
CA THR A 54 1.94 15.68 7.11
C THR A 54 0.77 16.45 6.47
N THR A 55 0.33 16.03 5.28
CA THR A 55 -0.97 16.37 4.67
C THR A 55 -1.65 15.11 4.09
N THR A 56 -2.96 15.12 3.87
CA THR A 56 -3.70 14.11 3.10
C THR A 56 -3.76 14.44 1.61
N ALA A 57 -4.19 13.49 0.79
CA ALA A 57 -4.50 13.77 -0.62
C ALA A 57 -5.56 14.85 -0.79
N TRP A 58 -6.53 14.89 0.11
CA TRP A 58 -7.63 15.86 0.06
C TRP A 58 -7.12 17.28 0.27
N GLU A 59 -6.24 17.49 1.25
CA GLU A 59 -5.61 18.80 1.50
C GLU A 59 -4.77 19.26 0.30
N ASP A 60 -3.98 18.37 -0.30
CA ASP A 60 -3.17 18.70 -1.47
C ASP A 60 -4.02 19.06 -2.69
N PHE A 61 -5.26 18.58 -2.76
CA PHE A 61 -6.26 18.95 -3.77
C PHE A 61 -7.15 20.15 -3.36
N GLY A 62 -6.83 20.83 -2.25
CA GLY A 62 -7.57 22.01 -1.78
C GLY A 62 -8.94 21.70 -1.19
N VAL A 63 -9.20 20.45 -0.81
CA VAL A 63 -10.42 20.04 -0.11
C VAL A 63 -10.22 20.29 1.39
N THR A 64 -11.23 20.85 2.06
CA THR A 64 -11.25 21.15 3.51
C THR A 64 -11.37 19.90 4.38
N ARG A 65 -10.59 18.86 4.09
CA ARG A 65 -10.53 17.62 4.85
C ARG A 65 -9.11 17.39 5.35
N GLU A 66 -8.88 17.77 6.59
CA GLU A 66 -7.56 17.74 7.19
C GLU A 66 -7.08 16.34 7.57
N ALA A 67 -5.75 16.17 7.59
CA ALA A 67 -5.12 15.00 8.20
C ALA A 67 -5.48 14.92 9.69
N ARG A 68 -6.10 13.81 10.09
CA ARG A 68 -6.42 13.54 11.50
C ARG A 68 -5.57 12.40 12.00
N SER A 69 -4.75 12.69 12.99
CA SER A 69 -4.14 11.64 13.78
C SER A 69 -5.14 11.11 14.78
N TYR A 70 -5.09 9.81 15.06
CA TYR A 70 -5.82 9.21 16.16
C TYR A 70 -4.98 8.09 16.79
N ASP A 71 -5.21 7.87 18.08
CA ASP A 71 -4.58 6.79 18.80
C ASP A 71 -5.27 5.49 18.43
N ALA A 72 -4.51 4.51 17.95
CA ALA A 72 -5.06 3.19 17.70
C ALA A 72 -5.32 2.54 19.06
N VAL A 73 -6.61 2.30 19.35
CA VAL A 73 -7.07 1.61 20.55
C VAL A 73 -7.42 0.18 20.16
N ASN A 74 -6.90 -0.79 20.90
CA ASN A 74 -7.19 -2.22 20.74
C ASN A 74 -7.01 -2.71 19.29
N ASN A 75 -5.96 -2.23 18.59
CA ASN A 75 -5.68 -2.55 17.19
C ASN A 75 -6.87 -2.33 16.21
N ILE A 76 -7.86 -1.52 16.58
CA ILE A 76 -9.01 -1.19 15.72
C ILE A 76 -8.59 -0.07 14.78
N SER A 77 -8.39 -0.41 13.50
CA SER A 77 -8.01 0.57 12.48
C SER A 77 -9.16 1.53 12.14
N ASN A 78 -10.38 1.02 11.93
CA ASN A 78 -11.53 1.86 11.56
C ASN A 78 -12.83 1.24 12.09
N GLN A 79 -13.83 2.08 12.35
CA GLN A 79 -15.19 1.66 12.66
C GLN A 79 -16.16 2.30 11.66
N VAL A 80 -17.01 1.48 11.05
CA VAL A 80 -18.03 1.94 10.10
C VAL A 80 -19.38 1.45 10.60
N LEU A 81 -20.24 2.39 11.01
CA LEU A 81 -21.63 2.10 11.37
C LEU A 81 -22.52 2.46 10.20
N ILE A 82 -23.25 1.48 9.68
CA ILE A 82 -24.20 1.65 8.58
C ILE A 82 -25.57 1.19 9.07
N THR A 83 -26.53 2.11 9.08
CA THR A 83 -27.93 1.82 9.39
C THR A 83 -28.78 2.17 8.17
N VAL A 84 -29.64 1.24 7.74
CA VAL A 84 -30.59 1.46 6.65
C VAL A 84 -31.96 1.00 7.13
N GLY A 85 -32.93 1.93 7.18
CA GLY A 85 -34.26 1.67 7.77
C GLY A 85 -34.22 1.47 9.29
N ASP A 86 -35.31 0.92 9.83
CA ASP A 86 -35.43 0.53 11.24
C ASP A 86 -35.24 -0.99 11.39
N ALA A 87 -34.00 -1.40 11.67
CA ALA A 87 -33.67 -2.80 11.87
C ALA A 87 -34.35 -3.38 13.12
N GLU A 88 -34.52 -2.60 14.18
CA GLU A 88 -35.10 -3.09 15.44
C GLU A 88 -36.58 -3.40 15.27
N GLN A 89 -37.32 -2.53 14.58
CA GLN A 89 -38.70 -2.80 14.17
C GLN A 89 -38.78 -4.05 13.28
N GLY A 90 -37.91 -4.16 12.27
CA GLY A 90 -37.88 -5.31 11.37
C GLY A 90 -37.68 -6.64 12.09
N PHE A 91 -36.80 -6.69 13.10
CA PHE A 91 -36.66 -7.87 13.96
C PHE A 91 -37.92 -8.17 14.79
N LYS A 92 -38.55 -7.15 15.38
CA LYS A 92 -39.77 -7.33 16.20
C LYS A 92 -40.96 -7.84 15.42
N GLU A 93 -41.09 -7.43 14.17
CA GLU A 93 -42.21 -7.79 13.29
C GLU A 93 -42.01 -9.12 12.54
N SER A 94 -40.84 -9.75 12.66
CA SER A 94 -40.51 -10.99 11.95
C SER A 94 -41.13 -12.23 12.60
N ASP A 95 -41.80 -13.08 11.80
CA ASP A 95 -42.33 -14.37 12.27
C ASP A 95 -41.22 -15.38 12.63
N HIS A 96 -40.04 -15.24 12.03
CA HIS A 96 -38.88 -16.10 12.28
C HIS A 96 -37.57 -15.33 12.15
N ILE A 97 -36.63 -15.56 13.07
CA ILE A 97 -35.31 -14.96 13.09
C ILE A 97 -34.26 -16.06 13.13
N ARG A 98 -33.27 -15.97 12.23
CA ARG A 98 -32.10 -16.87 12.18
C ARG A 98 -30.82 -16.05 12.15
N GLN A 99 -29.85 -16.44 12.96
CA GLN A 99 -28.51 -15.87 12.99
C GLN A 99 -27.47 -16.94 12.66
N ASP A 100 -26.53 -16.61 11.79
CA ASP A 100 -25.40 -17.45 11.40
C ASP A 100 -24.10 -16.65 11.39
N ARG A 101 -22.97 -17.34 11.56
CA ARG A 101 -21.63 -16.75 11.43
C ARG A 101 -20.93 -17.37 10.23
N PHE A 102 -20.46 -16.52 9.32
CA PHE A 102 -19.67 -16.92 8.15
C PHE A 102 -18.27 -16.35 8.27
N VAL A 103 -17.27 -17.13 7.86
CA VAL A 103 -15.88 -16.69 7.75
C VAL A 103 -15.44 -16.90 6.32
N ILE A 104 -14.88 -15.86 5.70
CA ILE A 104 -14.37 -15.90 4.33
C ILE A 104 -12.85 -15.86 4.42
N PRO A 105 -12.12 -16.83 3.84
CA PRO A 105 -10.67 -16.82 3.90
C PRO A 105 -10.08 -15.69 3.05
N THR A 106 -8.87 -15.26 3.39
CA THR A 106 -8.11 -14.33 2.55
C THR A 106 -7.80 -14.97 1.20
N THR A 107 -8.03 -14.22 0.13
CA THR A 107 -7.71 -14.62 -1.26
C THR A 107 -6.81 -13.60 -1.92
N SER A 108 -5.98 -14.05 -2.86
CA SER A 108 -5.19 -13.16 -3.72
C SER A 108 -5.84 -13.00 -5.10
N HIS A 109 -5.44 -11.96 -5.81
CA HIS A 109 -5.93 -11.62 -7.16
C HIS A 109 -5.38 -12.55 -8.25
N ILE A 110 -4.20 -13.12 -8.03
CA ILE A 110 -3.55 -14.13 -8.87
C ILE A 110 -3.48 -13.73 -10.37
N ALA A 111 -3.13 -12.47 -10.65
CA ALA A 111 -2.86 -12.02 -12.00
C ALA A 111 -1.72 -12.86 -12.61
N LEU A 112 -1.89 -13.29 -13.86
CA LEU A 112 -0.90 -14.14 -14.53
C LEU A 112 0.41 -13.37 -14.79
N GLU A 113 0.30 -12.10 -15.16
CA GLU A 113 1.45 -11.21 -15.26
C GLU A 113 1.89 -10.77 -13.85
N PRO A 114 3.18 -10.98 -13.50
CA PRO A 114 3.71 -10.50 -12.23
C PRO A 114 3.70 -8.97 -12.10
N HIS A 115 4.04 -8.49 -10.91
CA HIS A 115 4.21 -7.07 -10.66
C HIS A 115 5.57 -6.63 -11.19
N GLY A 116 5.62 -5.44 -11.82
CA GLY A 116 6.85 -4.93 -12.41
C GLY A 116 6.86 -3.42 -12.54
N ALA A 117 8.04 -2.82 -12.36
CA ALA A 117 8.24 -1.38 -12.42
C ALA A 117 9.60 -1.02 -13.04
N PRO A 118 9.68 -0.87 -14.37
CA PRO A 118 10.68 -0.04 -15.00
C PRO A 118 10.46 1.44 -14.65
N ALA A 119 11.49 2.09 -14.13
CA ALA A 119 11.53 3.50 -13.80
C ALA A 119 12.77 4.17 -14.38
N SER A 120 12.64 5.41 -14.84
CA SER A 120 13.72 6.23 -15.37
C SER A 120 13.55 7.66 -14.91
N PHE A 121 14.43 8.10 -14.01
CA PHE A 121 14.57 9.49 -13.60
C PHE A 121 15.67 10.14 -14.44
N ASP A 122 15.29 11.10 -15.29
CA ASP A 122 16.23 11.74 -16.21
C ASP A 122 16.98 12.94 -15.58
N SER A 123 18.01 13.41 -16.29
CA SER A 123 18.82 14.55 -15.87
C SER A 123 18.06 15.88 -15.84
N ALA A 124 16.87 15.96 -16.46
CA ALA A 124 15.99 17.13 -16.41
C ALA A 124 15.02 17.09 -15.21
N GLY A 125 15.20 16.11 -14.32
CA GLY A 125 14.42 15.93 -13.10
C GLY A 125 13.02 15.37 -13.35
N LYS A 126 12.80 14.66 -14.46
CA LYS A 126 11.51 14.04 -14.79
C LYS A 126 11.57 12.53 -14.58
N LEU A 127 10.58 12.02 -13.84
CA LEU A 127 10.37 10.60 -13.60
C LEU A 127 9.43 10.02 -14.65
N ASN A 128 9.87 8.98 -15.35
CA ASN A 128 9.02 8.14 -16.19
C ASN A 128 8.96 6.74 -15.57
N VAL A 129 7.76 6.20 -15.38
CA VAL A 129 7.56 4.83 -14.88
C VAL A 129 6.61 4.11 -15.83
N TRP A 130 6.88 2.86 -16.19
CA TRP A 130 6.02 2.06 -17.07
C TRP A 130 5.37 0.99 -16.23
N LEU A 131 4.05 1.02 -16.11
CA LEU A 131 3.34 0.19 -15.15
C LEU A 131 2.18 -0.55 -15.84
N SER A 132 2.03 -1.82 -15.47
CA SER A 132 0.79 -2.58 -15.66
C SER A 132 -0.11 -2.30 -14.46
N HIS A 133 -1.10 -1.41 -14.62
CA HIS A 133 -1.89 -0.94 -13.48
C HIS A 133 -3.30 -0.47 -13.84
N MET A 134 -4.10 -0.24 -12.80
CA MET A 134 -5.46 0.33 -12.93
C MET A 134 -5.62 1.71 -12.27
N GLY A 135 -4.68 2.15 -11.42
CA GLY A 135 -4.77 3.44 -10.70
C GLY A 135 -3.78 4.51 -11.17
N TYR A 136 -3.99 5.10 -12.36
CA TYR A 136 -3.06 6.09 -12.94
C TYR A 136 -2.78 7.27 -12.00
N GLU A 137 -3.81 8.03 -11.66
CA GLU A 137 -3.63 9.28 -10.93
C GLU A 137 -3.20 9.02 -9.49
N HIS A 138 -3.71 7.95 -8.89
CA HIS A 138 -3.33 7.52 -7.55
C HIS A 138 -1.83 7.22 -7.45
N LYS A 139 -1.28 6.42 -8.37
CA LYS A 139 0.16 6.09 -8.40
C LYS A 139 1.00 7.31 -8.68
N ARG A 140 0.60 8.14 -9.65
CA ARG A 140 1.30 9.37 -10.01
C ARG A 140 1.39 10.35 -8.84
N TYR A 141 0.27 10.57 -8.15
CA TYR A 141 0.19 11.45 -6.98
C TYR A 141 1.10 10.95 -5.85
N TRP A 142 1.00 9.67 -5.47
CA TRP A 142 1.81 9.14 -4.38
C TRP A 142 3.30 9.06 -4.71
N LEU A 143 3.67 8.73 -5.96
CA LEU A 143 5.07 8.82 -6.38
C LEU A 143 5.62 10.25 -6.25
N ALA A 144 4.85 11.24 -6.70
CA ALA A 144 5.24 12.64 -6.61
C ALA A 144 5.42 13.08 -5.15
N LYS A 145 4.43 12.78 -4.31
CA LYS A 145 4.41 13.13 -2.88
C LYS A 145 5.55 12.46 -2.11
N THR A 146 5.70 11.15 -2.24
CA THR A 146 6.71 10.40 -1.47
C THR A 146 8.13 10.71 -1.92
N LEU A 147 8.37 10.98 -3.21
CA LEU A 147 9.71 11.34 -3.71
C LEU A 147 10.03 12.85 -3.59
N GLY A 148 9.07 13.66 -3.13
CA GLY A 148 9.21 15.11 -3.02
C GLY A 148 9.48 15.80 -4.36
N ILE A 149 8.83 15.34 -5.44
CA ILE A 149 8.99 15.92 -6.78
C ILE A 149 7.65 16.48 -7.29
N PRO A 150 7.65 17.58 -8.06
CA PRO A 150 6.41 18.13 -8.60
C PRO A 150 5.64 17.09 -9.42
N ILE A 151 4.32 16.99 -9.24
CA ILE A 151 3.49 16.02 -9.99
C ILE A 151 3.58 16.22 -11.52
N SER A 152 3.86 17.44 -11.98
CA SER A 152 4.13 17.77 -13.38
C SER A 152 5.40 17.12 -13.95
N LYS A 153 6.32 16.71 -13.07
CA LYS A 153 7.56 15.99 -13.40
C LYS A 153 7.41 14.47 -13.28
N VAL A 154 6.24 13.95 -12.90
CA VAL A 154 5.96 12.51 -12.84
C VAL A 154 5.07 12.09 -13.99
N ARG A 155 5.56 11.19 -14.82
CA ARG A 155 4.81 10.53 -15.89
C ARG A 155 4.72 9.04 -15.61
N VAL A 156 3.51 8.56 -15.35
CA VAL A 156 3.21 7.13 -15.38
C VAL A 156 2.81 6.78 -16.80
N ASN A 157 3.34 5.69 -17.36
CA ASN A 157 2.99 5.21 -18.68
C ASN A 157 2.24 3.90 -18.50
N LYS A 158 0.96 3.89 -18.89
CA LYS A 158 0.14 2.68 -18.85
C LYS A 158 0.62 1.74 -19.95
N THR A 159 1.01 0.53 -19.57
CA THR A 159 1.34 -0.55 -20.51
C THR A 159 0.13 -1.47 -20.70
N TYR A 160 0.27 -2.49 -21.56
CA TYR A 160 -0.65 -3.63 -21.55
C TYR A 160 -0.69 -4.25 -20.14
N VAL A 161 -1.87 -4.71 -19.73
CA VAL A 161 -2.13 -5.22 -18.38
C VAL A 161 -2.49 -6.70 -18.46
N GLY A 162 -1.59 -7.58 -18.03
CA GLY A 162 -1.80 -9.03 -18.03
C GLY A 162 -2.56 -9.52 -16.79
N GLY A 163 -3.63 -8.80 -16.43
CA GLY A 163 -4.42 -9.04 -15.23
C GLY A 163 -4.05 -8.11 -14.07
N ALA A 164 -5.08 -7.71 -13.31
CA ALA A 164 -4.92 -6.87 -12.13
C ALA A 164 -5.97 -7.21 -11.06
N PHE A 165 -7.25 -7.28 -11.44
CA PHE A 165 -8.39 -7.70 -10.59
C PHE A 165 -8.55 -6.95 -9.26
N GLY A 166 -7.89 -5.80 -9.10
CA GLY A 166 -7.82 -5.02 -7.86
C GLY A 166 -6.40 -4.89 -7.32
N GLY A 167 -5.56 -5.90 -7.54
CA GLY A 167 -4.21 -6.03 -6.99
C GLY A 167 -3.13 -5.14 -7.59
N LYS A 168 -3.45 -4.28 -8.56
CA LYS A 168 -2.53 -3.31 -9.20
C LYS A 168 -3.11 -1.88 -9.23
N ILE A 169 -3.94 -1.52 -8.23
CA ILE A 169 -4.54 -0.16 -8.10
C ILE A 169 -3.63 0.77 -7.32
N SER A 170 -3.25 0.37 -6.10
CA SER A 170 -2.45 1.18 -5.17
C SER A 170 -1.00 1.34 -5.61
N LEU A 171 -0.31 2.37 -5.12
CA LEU A 171 1.14 2.44 -5.23
C LEU A 171 1.74 1.38 -4.30
N PHE A 172 2.60 0.52 -4.83
CA PHE A 172 3.29 -0.50 -4.05
C PHE A 172 4.76 -0.12 -3.81
N PRO A 173 5.39 -0.65 -2.74
CA PRO A 173 6.79 -0.35 -2.40
C PRO A 173 7.76 -0.56 -3.57
N TYR A 174 7.63 -1.65 -4.34
CA TYR A 174 8.52 -1.93 -5.48
C TYR A 174 8.52 -0.82 -6.56
N GLU A 175 7.38 -0.16 -6.78
CA GLU A 175 7.26 0.94 -7.76
C GLU A 175 7.97 2.20 -7.24
N LEU A 176 7.80 2.49 -5.95
CA LEU A 176 8.49 3.57 -5.27
C LEU A 176 10.00 3.33 -5.22
N LEU A 177 10.43 2.12 -4.87
CA LEU A 177 11.84 1.74 -4.76
C LEU A 177 12.53 1.81 -6.12
N ALA A 178 11.90 1.31 -7.18
CA ALA A 178 12.43 1.44 -8.55
C ALA A 178 12.61 2.92 -8.94
N ALA A 179 11.61 3.75 -8.68
CA ALA A 179 11.68 5.18 -8.94
C ALA A 179 12.74 5.90 -8.09
N PHE A 180 12.85 5.56 -6.80
CA PHE A 180 13.84 6.12 -5.88
C PHE A 180 15.27 5.75 -6.28
N LEU A 181 15.52 4.46 -6.56
CA LEU A 181 16.83 3.99 -7.01
C LEU A 181 17.21 4.58 -8.36
N SER A 182 16.24 4.76 -9.28
CA SER A 182 16.48 5.45 -10.54
C SER A 182 16.88 6.92 -10.32
N LYS A 183 16.19 7.63 -9.42
CA LYS A 183 16.55 9.00 -9.01
C LYS A 183 17.94 9.07 -8.37
N LYS A 184 18.29 8.10 -7.52
CA LYS A 184 19.58 8.05 -6.82
C LYS A 184 20.75 7.74 -7.75
N THR A 185 20.55 6.86 -8.73
CA THR A 185 21.59 6.41 -9.65
C THR A 185 21.69 7.25 -10.93
N GLY A 186 20.65 8.01 -11.27
CA GLY A 186 20.53 8.70 -12.56
C GLY A 186 20.40 7.75 -13.75
N ARG A 187 20.05 6.47 -13.51
CA ARG A 187 19.94 5.42 -14.52
C ARG A 187 18.56 4.75 -14.45
N PRO A 188 18.08 4.15 -15.55
CA PRO A 188 16.88 3.33 -15.48
C PRO A 188 17.06 2.15 -14.50
N VAL A 189 16.04 1.90 -13.70
CA VAL A 189 15.98 0.77 -12.74
C VAL A 189 14.71 -0.03 -13.01
N LYS A 190 14.83 -1.36 -13.00
CA LYS A 190 13.71 -2.29 -13.18
C LYS A 190 13.63 -3.19 -11.96
N ILE A 191 12.45 -3.28 -11.35
CA ILE A 191 12.12 -4.31 -10.34
C ILE A 191 10.98 -5.15 -10.90
N ILE A 192 11.12 -6.48 -10.83
CA ILE A 192 10.08 -7.47 -11.16
C ILE A 192 9.93 -8.38 -9.94
N LEU A 193 8.69 -8.70 -9.58
CA LEU A 193 8.36 -9.63 -8.48
C LEU A 193 7.96 -11.01 -9.01
#